data_AF-H0ZMH2-F1
#
_entry.id   AF-H0ZMH2-F1
#
_cell.length_a   1.000
_cell.length_b   1.000
_cell.length_c   1.000
_cell.angle_alpha   90.00
_cell.angle_beta   90.00
_cell.angle_gamma   90.00
#
_symmetry.space_group_name_H-M   'P 1'
#
loop_
_entity.id
_entity.type
_entity.pdbx_description
1 polymer ?
#
loop_
_entity_poly.entity_id
_entity_poly.type
_entity_poly.pdbx_seq_one_letter_code
_entity_poly.pdbx_strand_id
1 'polypeptide(L)'
;MAERGRGWARAVRGLLLDVSGVLYDSGAGGGVPIAGSAEAVRRIKASGLKLQLCTNETQATRENFVRKLRAMGFDISAAQVTAPAPAACRLLRERGLRPHLLVHDDLVPEFAEINKTNPNCVVLGDAAENFTYANLNEAFRLLIGMEKPVLISLGKGRYYKETDGLKLDVGAYMKALEYACDVQAEVVGKPAKTFFESALAELGVPPEQAIMIGDDIVNDVGGAQQCGMRALQVRTGKYRSSLTAFLGLCLPASFSWTSVGSQDQHTWRGNPLKTSAAASPTAPLAPAEHHFGLAAFPSLHPTSHGNKP
;
A
#
# COMPACT_ATOMS: atom_id res chain seq x y z
N MET A 1 -36.87 5.49 14.02
CA MET A 1 -36.31 6.69 13.36
C MET A 1 -35.21 7.27 14.23
N ALA A 2 -34.14 7.78 13.61
CA ALA A 2 -33.04 8.60 14.17
C ALA A 2 -31.85 7.92 14.90
N GLU A 3 -31.06 7.10 14.18
CA GLU A 3 -29.63 6.87 14.51
C GLU A 3 -28.70 6.90 13.29
N ARG A 4 -29.08 7.63 12.22
CA ARG A 4 -28.24 7.78 11.03
C ARG A 4 -28.02 9.26 10.76
N GLY A 5 -26.88 9.80 11.22
CA GLY A 5 -26.52 11.20 10.97
C GLY A 5 -25.41 11.83 11.83
N ARG A 6 -24.93 11.18 12.90
CA ARG A 6 -23.97 11.81 13.84
C ARG A 6 -22.49 11.47 13.63
N GLY A 7 -22.09 10.93 12.47
CA GLY A 7 -20.68 10.61 12.23
C GLY A 7 -19.76 11.85 12.18
N TRP A 8 -20.31 13.00 11.79
CA TRP A 8 -19.56 14.25 11.60
C TRP A 8 -19.66 15.21 12.80
N ALA A 9 -20.37 14.82 13.87
CA ALA A 9 -20.69 15.71 14.98
C ALA A 9 -19.53 15.96 15.96
N ARG A 10 -18.44 15.18 15.89
CA ARG A 10 -17.27 15.34 16.78
C ARG A 10 -16.23 16.29 16.16
N ALA A 11 -15.83 17.28 16.96
CA ALA A 11 -14.76 18.21 16.61
C ALA A 11 -13.48 17.45 16.21
N VAL A 12 -12.90 17.85 15.08
CA VAL A 12 -11.60 17.34 14.63
C VAL A 12 -10.53 17.86 15.58
N ARG A 13 -9.66 16.98 16.06
CA ARG A 13 -8.53 17.34 16.94
C ARG A 13 -7.17 17.03 16.34
N GLY A 14 -7.11 16.22 15.28
CA GLY A 14 -5.86 15.89 14.63
C GLY A 14 -5.99 15.49 13.17
N LEU A 15 -4.86 15.60 12.45
CA LEU A 15 -4.72 15.21 11.06
C LEU A 15 -3.58 14.21 10.91
N LEU A 16 -3.84 13.16 10.13
CA LEU A 16 -2.82 12.28 9.57
C LEU A 16 -2.68 12.68 8.10
N LEU A 17 -1.46 12.98 7.65
CA LEU A 17 -1.19 13.32 6.25
C LEU A 17 -0.28 12.26 5.64
N ASP A 18 -0.67 11.71 4.50
CA ASP A 18 0.31 11.11 3.61
C ASP A 18 1.30 12.18 3.10
N VAL A 19 2.43 11.74 2.56
CA VAL A 19 3.54 12.61 2.19
C VAL A 19 3.73 12.68 0.68
N SER A 20 3.89 11.54 0.01
CA SER A 20 4.21 11.49 -1.43
C SER A 20 2.93 11.60 -2.26
N GLY A 21 2.82 12.59 -3.13
CA GLY A 21 1.59 12.90 -3.86
C GLY A 21 0.58 13.74 -3.05
N VAL A 22 0.92 14.11 -1.80
CA VAL A 22 0.14 15.02 -0.94
C VAL A 22 0.93 16.26 -0.55
N LEU A 23 2.14 16.08 0.00
CA LEU A 23 3.03 17.18 0.38
C LEU A 23 4.05 17.49 -0.71
N TYR A 24 4.61 16.48 -1.36
CA TYR A 24 5.58 16.64 -2.43
C TYR A 24 5.44 15.54 -3.48
N ASP A 25 5.90 15.83 -4.69
CA ASP A 25 6.03 14.83 -5.75
C ASP A 25 7.46 14.27 -5.76
N SER A 26 7.58 12.94 -5.71
CA SER A 26 8.86 12.25 -5.87
C SER A 26 9.45 12.49 -7.26
N GLY A 27 10.77 12.60 -7.34
CA GLY A 27 11.48 12.77 -8.62
C GLY A 27 12.97 12.98 -8.45
N ALA A 28 13.65 13.28 -9.56
CA ALA A 28 15.09 13.52 -9.59
C ALA A 28 15.50 14.60 -8.59
N GLY A 29 16.59 14.36 -7.85
CA GLY A 29 17.07 15.26 -6.80
C GLY A 29 16.25 15.24 -5.51
N GLY A 30 15.39 14.23 -5.32
CA GLY A 30 14.61 14.04 -4.09
C GLY A 30 13.16 14.53 -4.18
N GLY A 31 12.75 15.20 -5.25
CA GLY A 31 11.37 15.63 -5.46
C GLY A 31 11.11 17.12 -5.16
N VAL A 32 9.87 17.57 -5.41
CA VAL A 32 9.47 18.98 -5.34
C VAL A 32 8.20 19.14 -4.52
N PRO A 33 8.10 20.14 -3.62
CA PRO A 33 6.86 20.41 -2.89
C PRO A 33 5.68 20.65 -3.81
N ILE A 34 4.54 20.03 -3.50
CA ILE A 34 3.28 20.36 -4.14
C ILE A 34 2.91 21.80 -3.79
N ALA A 35 2.45 22.55 -4.78
CA ALA A 35 2.14 23.98 -4.62
C ALA A 35 1.21 24.22 -3.42
N GLY A 36 1.64 25.05 -2.47
CA GLY A 36 0.89 25.41 -1.26
C GLY A 36 0.94 24.39 -0.12
N SER A 37 1.56 23.23 -0.28
CA SER A 37 1.57 22.18 0.76
C SER A 37 2.33 22.61 2.03
N ALA A 38 3.49 23.26 1.89
CA ALA A 38 4.27 23.75 3.03
C ALA A 38 3.48 24.82 3.83
N GLU A 39 2.76 25.70 3.13
CA GLU A 39 1.89 26.69 3.76
C GLU A 39 0.69 26.04 4.46
N ALA A 40 0.10 25.01 3.86
CA ALA A 40 -0.97 24.24 4.49
C ALA A 40 -0.50 23.59 5.81
N VAL A 41 0.69 22.97 5.82
CA VAL A 41 1.29 22.39 7.03
C VAL A 41 1.49 23.46 8.10
N ARG A 42 1.98 24.66 7.75
CA ARG A 42 2.11 25.79 8.70
C ARG A 42 0.78 26.20 9.30
N ARG A 43 -0.26 26.34 8.47
CA ARG A 43 -1.62 26.70 8.92
C ARG A 43 -2.22 25.64 9.84
N ILE A 44 -2.00 24.36 9.54
CA ILE A 44 -2.44 23.25 10.39
C ILE A 44 -1.77 23.37 11.77
N LYS A 45 -0.45 23.54 11.83
CA LYS A 45 0.26 23.72 13.10
C LYS A 45 -0.21 24.95 13.88
N ALA A 46 -0.54 26.05 13.20
CA ALA A 46 -1.06 27.27 13.82
C ALA A 46 -2.52 27.16 14.31
N SER A 47 -3.28 26.17 13.82
CA SER A 47 -4.71 26.01 14.15
C SER A 47 -4.98 25.32 15.50
N GLY A 48 -3.95 24.81 16.18
CA GLY A 48 -4.09 23.99 17.38
C GLY A 48 -4.47 22.52 17.11
N LEU A 49 -4.65 22.13 15.84
CA LEU A 49 -4.77 20.72 15.46
C LEU A 49 -3.43 20.01 15.63
N LYS A 50 -3.47 18.79 16.14
CA LYS A 50 -2.29 17.93 16.12
C LYS A 50 -2.05 17.38 14.72
N LEU A 51 -0.79 17.16 14.36
CA LEU A 51 -0.39 16.70 13.03
C LEU A 51 0.61 15.54 13.12
N GLN A 52 0.28 14.44 12.43
CA GLN A 52 1.17 13.30 12.19
C GLN A 52 1.30 13.08 10.68
N LEU A 53 2.52 12.83 10.20
CA LEU A 53 2.78 12.38 8.84
C LEU A 53 2.81 10.84 8.82
N CYS A 54 2.25 10.25 7.77
CA CYS A 54 2.11 8.81 7.60
C CYS A 54 2.67 8.42 6.23
N THR A 55 3.86 7.84 6.21
CA THR A 55 4.55 7.46 4.98
C THR A 55 4.71 5.95 4.85
N ASN A 56 4.82 5.45 3.63
CA ASN A 56 5.30 4.09 3.32
C ASN A 56 6.78 4.10 2.88
N GLU A 57 7.55 5.12 3.28
CA GLU A 57 9.00 5.19 3.05
C GLU A 57 9.71 4.00 3.70
N THR A 58 10.50 3.28 2.90
CA THR A 58 11.24 2.08 3.33
C THR A 58 12.68 2.03 2.81
N GLN A 59 13.16 3.11 2.17
CA GLN A 59 14.53 3.18 1.68
C GLN A 59 15.44 4.00 2.61
N ALA A 60 14.90 4.85 3.47
CA ALA A 60 15.68 5.74 4.34
C ALA A 60 15.16 5.77 5.78
N THR A 61 16.06 6.05 6.73
CA THR A 61 15.65 6.28 8.13
C THR A 61 14.66 7.44 8.25
N ARG A 62 13.90 7.41 9.34
CA ARG A 62 12.94 8.47 9.67
C ARG A 62 13.61 9.85 9.78
N GLU A 63 14.81 9.92 10.35
CA GLU A 63 15.57 11.16 10.47
C GLU A 63 16.03 11.70 9.12
N ASN A 64 16.50 10.83 8.22
CA ASN A 64 16.89 11.21 6.86
C ASN A 64 15.68 11.70 6.06
N PHE A 65 14.54 11.02 6.19
CA PHE A 65 13.28 11.43 5.58
C PHE A 65 12.83 12.81 6.08
N VAL A 66 12.91 13.08 7.38
CA VAL A 66 12.61 14.41 7.94
C VAL A 66 13.58 15.47 7.44
N ARG A 67 14.89 15.16 7.34
CA ARG A 67 15.89 16.10 6.80
C ARG A 67 15.54 16.52 5.37
N LYS A 68 15.11 15.56 4.55
CA LYS A 68 14.60 15.81 3.19
C LYS A 68 13.39 16.74 3.19
N LEU A 69 12.38 16.49 4.03
CA LEU A 69 11.21 17.36 4.14
C LEU A 69 11.56 18.77 4.64
N ARG A 70 12.51 18.91 5.56
CA ARG A 70 12.97 20.22 6.03
C ARG A 70 13.67 21.02 4.94
N ALA A 71 14.48 20.37 4.10
CA ALA A 71 15.11 21.00 2.94
C ALA A 71 14.07 21.52 1.92
N MET A 72 12.87 20.91 1.91
CA MET A 72 11.71 21.31 1.13
C MET A 72 10.83 22.39 1.78
N GLY A 73 11.21 22.88 2.96
CA GLY A 73 10.49 23.95 3.67
C GLY A 73 9.39 23.46 4.62
N PHE A 74 9.32 22.15 4.91
CA PHE A 74 8.39 21.61 5.91
C PHE A 74 9.01 21.63 7.31
N ASP A 75 8.38 22.37 8.23
CA ASP A 75 8.74 22.38 9.65
C ASP A 75 8.15 21.17 10.38
N ILE A 76 8.83 20.02 10.28
CA ILE A 76 8.42 18.71 10.81
C ILE A 76 9.57 18.10 11.62
N SER A 77 9.23 17.30 12.65
CA SER A 77 10.19 16.51 13.44
C SER A 77 9.97 15.01 13.25
N ALA A 78 10.96 14.19 13.60
CA ALA A 78 10.86 12.72 13.52
C ALA A 78 9.72 12.15 14.38
N ALA A 79 9.39 12.78 15.51
CA ALA A 79 8.25 12.38 16.34
C ALA A 79 6.90 12.54 15.61
N GLN A 80 6.83 13.42 14.60
CA GLN A 80 5.64 13.66 13.80
C GLN A 80 5.61 12.81 12.53
N VAL A 81 6.45 11.77 12.43
CA VAL A 81 6.47 10.86 11.28
C VAL A 81 6.27 9.43 11.76
N THR A 82 5.19 8.81 11.30
CA THR A 82 4.96 7.37 11.40
C THR A 82 5.38 6.72 10.10
N ALA A 83 6.29 5.73 10.20
CA ALA A 83 6.84 4.98 9.08
C ALA A 83 6.89 3.48 9.41
N PRO A 84 6.97 2.57 8.42
CA PRO A 84 6.98 1.13 8.63
C PRO A 84 8.15 0.62 9.49
N ALA A 85 9.37 1.11 9.27
CA ALA A 85 10.56 0.56 9.92
C ALA A 85 10.59 0.72 11.45
N PRO A 86 10.24 1.89 12.04
CA PRO A 86 10.07 2.01 13.49
C PRO A 86 9.02 1.05 14.06
N ALA A 87 7.92 0.84 13.34
CA ALA A 87 6.87 -0.10 13.76
C ALA A 87 7.37 -1.55 13.71
N ALA A 88 8.13 -1.93 12.69
CA ALA A 88 8.78 -3.24 12.63
C ALA A 88 9.80 -3.41 13.76
N CYS A 89 10.61 -2.40 14.08
CA CYS A 89 11.53 -2.44 15.21
C CYS A 89 10.81 -2.66 16.55
N ARG A 90 9.65 -2.04 16.75
CA ARG A 90 8.81 -2.28 17.94
C ARG A 90 8.34 -3.74 18.00
N LEU A 91 7.78 -4.24 16.89
CA LEU A 91 7.32 -5.62 16.74
C LEU A 91 8.44 -6.63 17.05
N LEU A 92 9.63 -6.40 16.52
CA LEU A 92 10.79 -7.27 16.73
C LEU A 92 11.20 -7.31 18.21
N ARG A 93 11.22 -6.17 18.90
CA ARG A 93 11.52 -6.10 20.33
C ARG A 93 10.46 -6.81 21.18
N GLU A 94 9.18 -6.54 20.93
CA GLU A 94 8.06 -7.13 21.69
C GLU A 94 8.02 -8.66 21.57
N ARG A 95 8.41 -9.20 20.41
CA ARG A 95 8.39 -10.65 20.14
C ARG A 95 9.74 -11.33 20.31
N GLY A 96 10.80 -10.61 20.70
CA GLY A 96 12.16 -11.15 20.82
C GLY A 96 12.72 -11.70 19.50
N LEU A 97 12.31 -11.13 18.37
CA LEU A 97 12.74 -11.53 17.04
C LEU A 97 14.07 -10.87 16.66
N ARG A 98 14.88 -11.62 15.91
CA ARG A 98 16.19 -11.23 15.39
C ARG A 98 16.16 -11.35 13.87
N PRO A 99 16.16 -10.23 13.13
CA PRO A 99 15.90 -10.28 11.70
C PRO A 99 17.17 -10.52 10.89
N HIS A 100 17.03 -11.27 9.81
CA HIS A 100 17.81 -11.06 8.61
C HIS A 100 17.15 -9.92 7.82
N LEU A 101 17.91 -8.87 7.51
CA LEU A 101 17.38 -7.68 6.84
C LEU A 101 17.65 -7.78 5.34
N LEU A 102 16.58 -7.71 4.54
CA LEU A 102 16.65 -7.42 3.11
C LEU A 102 15.94 -6.09 2.85
N VAL A 103 16.68 -5.00 3.04
CA VAL A 103 16.22 -3.61 2.99
C VAL A 103 17.26 -2.74 2.27
N HIS A 104 16.92 -1.49 1.98
CA HIS A 104 17.88 -0.51 1.47
C HIS A 104 18.96 -0.18 2.52
N ASP A 105 20.19 0.08 2.06
CA ASP A 105 21.34 0.35 2.94
C ASP A 105 21.10 1.58 3.82
N ASP A 106 20.48 2.64 3.29
CA ASP A 106 20.15 3.85 4.05
C ASP A 106 19.07 3.64 5.12
N LEU A 107 18.37 2.50 5.12
CA LEU A 107 17.40 2.13 6.15
C LEU A 107 18.04 1.30 7.27
N VAL A 108 19.15 0.59 7.01
CA VAL A 108 19.83 -0.28 8.00
C VAL A 108 20.09 0.41 9.35
N PRO A 109 20.49 1.70 9.42
CA PRO A 109 20.71 2.38 10.70
C PRO A 109 19.46 2.48 11.60
N GLU A 110 18.25 2.47 11.04
CA GLU A 110 16.99 2.46 11.81
C GLU A 110 16.88 1.20 12.69
N PHE A 111 17.50 0.09 12.24
CA PHE A 111 17.52 -1.18 12.95
C PHE A 111 18.74 -1.34 13.85
N ALA A 112 19.59 -0.32 14.06
CA ALA A 112 20.89 -0.45 14.73
C ALA A 112 20.81 -1.16 16.10
N GLU A 113 19.78 -0.84 16.89
CA GLU A 113 19.58 -1.41 18.24
C GLU A 113 18.95 -2.82 18.25
N ILE A 114 18.52 -3.34 17.10
CA ILE A 114 17.90 -4.67 17.01
C ILE A 114 19.00 -5.73 16.90
N ASN A 115 18.96 -6.75 17.75
CA ASN A 115 19.86 -7.89 17.64
C ASN A 115 19.59 -8.68 16.34
N LYS A 116 20.63 -8.91 15.53
CA LYS A 116 20.57 -9.63 14.25
C LYS A 116 21.33 -10.97 14.27
N THR A 117 21.99 -11.31 15.38
CA THR A 117 22.76 -12.56 15.49
C THR A 117 21.82 -13.77 15.46
N ASN A 118 22.18 -14.83 14.73
CA ASN A 118 21.35 -16.03 14.58
C ASN A 118 19.88 -15.68 14.24
N PRO A 119 19.62 -15.18 13.01
CA PRO A 119 18.31 -14.72 12.60
C PRO A 119 17.20 -15.77 12.78
N ASN A 120 16.04 -15.35 13.27
CA ASN A 120 14.84 -16.19 13.41
C ASN A 120 13.60 -15.57 12.71
N CYS A 121 13.82 -14.55 11.88
CA CYS A 121 12.82 -13.98 10.99
C CYS A 121 13.52 -13.25 9.83
N VAL A 122 12.77 -12.91 8.79
CA VAL A 122 13.21 -12.03 7.71
C VAL A 122 12.37 -10.77 7.72
N VAL A 123 13.03 -9.61 7.61
CA VAL A 123 12.37 -8.31 7.37
C VAL A 123 12.71 -7.86 5.97
N LEU A 124 11.66 -7.58 5.19
CA LEU A 124 11.76 -7.16 3.79
C LEU A 124 11.27 -5.71 3.66
N GLY A 125 12.10 -4.83 3.10
CA GLY A 125 11.73 -3.48 2.69
C GLY A 125 12.05 -3.28 1.21
N ASP A 126 11.74 -2.12 0.65
CA ASP A 126 12.27 -1.80 -0.68
C ASP A 126 13.80 -1.75 -0.59
N ALA A 127 14.46 -2.75 -1.18
CA ALA A 127 15.90 -2.94 -1.14
C ALA A 127 16.57 -2.44 -2.44
N ALA A 128 15.80 -1.90 -3.40
CA ALA A 128 16.30 -1.43 -4.69
C ALA A 128 17.29 -2.43 -5.34
N GLU A 129 18.52 -2.01 -5.60
CA GLU A 129 19.57 -2.83 -6.21
C GLU A 129 19.97 -4.07 -5.38
N ASN A 130 19.64 -4.09 -4.08
CA ASN A 130 19.86 -5.26 -3.22
C ASN A 130 18.84 -6.38 -3.48
N PHE A 131 17.81 -6.18 -4.31
CA PHE A 131 16.91 -7.25 -4.77
C PHE A 131 17.56 -8.16 -5.83
N THR A 132 18.69 -8.75 -5.47
CA THR A 132 19.40 -9.72 -6.29
C THR A 132 18.90 -11.14 -6.03
N TYR A 133 19.12 -12.04 -6.99
CA TYR A 133 18.86 -13.47 -6.78
C TYR A 133 19.57 -14.01 -5.53
N ALA A 134 20.83 -13.61 -5.32
CA ALA A 134 21.63 -14.08 -4.19
C ALA A 134 20.98 -13.72 -2.85
N ASN A 135 20.60 -12.45 -2.67
CA ASN A 135 20.00 -11.95 -1.42
C ASN A 135 18.60 -12.55 -1.18
N LEU A 136 17.77 -12.65 -2.23
CA LEU A 136 16.47 -13.30 -2.12
C LEU A 136 16.59 -14.79 -1.77
N ASN A 137 17.57 -15.48 -2.37
CA ASN A 137 17.80 -16.90 -2.11
C ASN A 137 18.36 -17.13 -0.70
N GLU A 138 19.13 -16.20 -0.14
CA GLU A 138 19.54 -16.23 1.26
C GLU A 138 18.34 -16.09 2.20
N ALA A 139 17.49 -15.08 1.98
CA ALA A 139 16.25 -14.89 2.73
C ALA A 139 15.32 -16.13 2.64
N PHE A 140 15.17 -16.71 1.45
CA PHE A 140 14.44 -17.96 1.24
C PHE A 140 15.02 -19.12 2.04
N ARG A 141 16.33 -19.36 1.97
CA ARG A 141 16.99 -20.46 2.70
C ARG A 141 16.83 -20.34 4.21
N LEU A 142 16.88 -19.11 4.72
CA LEU A 142 16.61 -18.84 6.13
C LEU A 142 15.16 -19.18 6.48
N LEU A 143 14.19 -18.69 5.72
CA LEU A 143 12.76 -18.94 5.98
C LEU A 143 12.42 -20.43 5.90
N ILE A 144 12.80 -21.13 4.83
CA ILE A 144 12.46 -22.55 4.64
C ILE A 144 13.13 -23.47 5.67
N GLY A 145 14.25 -23.03 6.26
CA GLY A 145 14.95 -23.76 7.31
C GLY A 145 14.42 -23.52 8.73
N MET A 146 13.52 -22.56 8.92
CA MET A 146 12.92 -22.27 10.23
C MET A 146 11.76 -23.22 10.53
N GLU A 147 11.68 -23.70 11.78
CA GLU A 147 10.51 -24.47 12.25
C GLU A 147 9.22 -23.62 12.21
N LYS A 148 9.35 -22.32 12.52
CA LYS A 148 8.25 -21.34 12.51
C LYS A 148 8.72 -20.10 11.74
N PRO A 149 8.62 -20.11 10.41
CA PRO A 149 9.11 -19.00 9.60
C PRO A 149 8.28 -17.74 9.86
N VAL A 150 8.98 -16.62 10.08
CA VAL A 150 8.38 -15.31 10.25
C VAL A 150 8.92 -14.38 9.17
N LEU A 151 8.03 -13.97 8.27
CA LEU A 151 8.31 -12.98 7.23
C LEU A 151 7.56 -11.69 7.57
N ILE A 152 8.29 -10.59 7.74
CA ILE A 152 7.76 -9.25 7.97
C ILE A 152 8.06 -8.41 6.75
N SER A 153 7.05 -7.74 6.18
CA SER A 153 7.25 -6.83 5.05
C SER A 153 6.91 -5.40 5.45
N LEU A 154 7.79 -4.45 5.16
CA LEU A 154 7.60 -3.03 5.45
C LEU A 154 6.63 -2.34 4.47
N GLY A 155 6.11 -3.10 3.50
CA GLY A 155 5.13 -2.63 2.54
C GLY A 155 4.54 -3.78 1.73
N LYS A 156 3.56 -3.47 0.89
CA LYS A 156 2.96 -4.43 -0.06
C LYS A 156 2.62 -3.81 -1.40
N GLY A 157 3.25 -2.68 -1.72
CA GLY A 157 3.04 -2.00 -2.98
C GLY A 157 3.50 -2.89 -4.14
N ARG A 158 2.79 -2.78 -5.27
CA ARG A 158 3.10 -3.56 -6.48
C ARG A 158 4.20 -2.91 -7.31
N TYR A 159 4.13 -1.59 -7.39
CA TYR A 159 5.03 -0.74 -8.14
C TYR A 159 4.86 0.72 -7.68
N TYR A 160 5.87 1.54 -7.96
CA TYR A 160 5.81 3.00 -7.84
C TYR A 160 6.31 3.66 -9.13
N LYS A 161 6.11 4.98 -9.24
CA LYS A 161 6.55 5.77 -10.40
C LYS A 161 7.76 6.61 -10.01
N GLU A 162 8.80 6.52 -10.81
CA GLU A 162 10.01 7.33 -10.78
C GLU A 162 10.16 8.13 -12.07
N THR A 163 11.21 8.95 -12.16
CA THR A 163 11.48 9.79 -13.34
C THR A 163 11.73 8.99 -14.62
N ASP A 164 12.31 7.80 -14.51
CA ASP A 164 12.66 6.89 -15.61
C ASP A 164 11.56 5.87 -15.93
N GLY A 165 10.48 5.79 -15.15
CA GLY A 165 9.35 4.93 -15.42
C GLY A 165 8.72 4.29 -14.18
N LEU A 166 7.99 3.19 -14.41
CA LEU A 166 7.44 2.37 -13.33
C LEU A 166 8.52 1.42 -12.80
N LYS A 167 8.67 1.35 -11.48
CA LYS A 167 9.59 0.44 -10.79
C LYS A 167 8.82 -0.58 -9.96
N LEU A 168 9.33 -1.81 -9.88
CA LEU A 168 8.79 -2.81 -8.96
C LEU A 168 8.98 -2.34 -7.52
N ASP A 169 8.02 -2.69 -6.69
CA ASP A 169 8.03 -2.38 -5.26
C ASP A 169 8.13 -3.69 -4.46
N VAL A 170 8.38 -3.58 -3.15
CA VAL A 170 8.64 -4.68 -2.22
C VAL A 170 7.60 -5.80 -2.29
N GLY A 171 6.34 -5.49 -2.63
CA GLY A 171 5.27 -6.48 -2.69
C GLY A 171 5.50 -7.59 -3.72
N ALA A 172 6.23 -7.34 -4.81
CA ALA A 172 6.58 -8.37 -5.79
C ALA A 172 7.54 -9.41 -5.19
N TYR A 173 8.56 -8.92 -4.49
CA TYR A 173 9.58 -9.76 -3.82
C TYR A 173 9.03 -10.46 -2.58
N MET A 174 8.17 -9.78 -1.83
CA MET A 174 7.40 -10.37 -0.73
C MET A 174 6.60 -11.57 -1.22
N LYS A 175 5.84 -11.41 -2.33
CA LYS A 175 5.04 -12.51 -2.91
C LYS A 175 5.89 -13.67 -3.40
N ALA A 176 7.09 -13.41 -3.91
CA ALA A 176 8.02 -14.47 -4.30
C ALA A 176 8.45 -15.32 -3.09
N LEU A 177 8.80 -14.70 -1.97
CA LEU A 177 9.16 -15.41 -0.74
C LEU A 177 7.97 -16.12 -0.08
N GLU A 178 6.80 -15.47 -0.03
CA GLU A 178 5.55 -16.10 0.44
C GLU A 178 5.24 -17.37 -0.35
N TYR A 179 5.32 -17.29 -1.68
CA TYR A 179 5.08 -18.43 -2.56
C TYR A 179 6.11 -19.55 -2.37
N ALA A 180 7.40 -19.19 -2.31
CA ALA A 180 8.49 -20.18 -2.20
C ALA A 180 8.51 -20.90 -0.84
N CYS A 181 8.07 -20.25 0.23
CA CYS A 181 8.12 -20.79 1.59
C CYS A 181 6.77 -21.28 2.13
N ASP A 182 5.68 -21.09 1.37
CA ASP A 182 4.30 -21.31 1.84
C ASP A 182 3.99 -20.56 3.16
N VAL A 183 4.37 -19.29 3.22
CA VAL A 183 4.16 -18.40 4.37
C VAL A 183 3.34 -17.18 3.97
N GLN A 184 2.70 -16.54 4.95
CA GLN A 184 2.08 -15.23 4.76
C GLN A 184 2.92 -14.17 5.47
N ALA A 185 3.25 -13.10 4.75
CA ALA A 185 4.01 -12.00 5.30
C ALA A 185 3.13 -11.13 6.23
N GLU A 186 3.66 -10.77 7.38
CA GLU A 186 3.08 -9.73 8.22
C GLU A 186 3.48 -8.36 7.65
N VAL A 187 2.52 -7.66 7.04
CA VAL A 187 2.76 -6.35 6.44
C VAL A 187 2.64 -5.26 7.51
N VAL A 188 3.75 -4.56 7.72
CA VAL A 188 3.88 -3.39 8.59
C VAL A 188 3.83 -2.15 7.69
N GLY A 189 2.79 -1.33 7.79
CA GLY A 189 2.61 -0.18 6.90
C GLY A 189 1.16 0.00 6.47
N LYS A 190 0.86 1.08 5.74
CA LYS A 190 -0.49 1.29 5.19
C LYS A 190 -0.83 0.18 4.17
N PRO A 191 -2.05 -0.39 4.17
CA PRO A 191 -3.26 0.00 4.91
C PRO A 191 -3.49 -0.78 6.22
N ALA A 192 -2.47 -1.41 6.80
CA ALA A 192 -2.68 -2.24 7.99
C ALA A 192 -3.28 -1.43 9.14
N LYS A 193 -4.30 -1.98 9.80
CA LYS A 193 -4.99 -1.34 10.93
C LYS A 193 -4.00 -0.91 12.03
N THR A 194 -3.04 -1.79 12.33
CA THR A 194 -1.98 -1.58 13.33
C THR A 194 -1.11 -0.36 13.02
N PHE A 195 -0.93 0.00 11.75
CA PHE A 195 -0.20 1.21 11.35
C PHE A 195 -0.94 2.48 11.77
N PHE A 196 -2.24 2.57 11.46
CA PHE A 196 -3.06 3.72 11.84
C PHE A 196 -3.28 3.79 13.35
N GLU A 197 -3.45 2.66 14.02
CA GLU A 197 -3.52 2.61 15.48
C GLU A 197 -2.25 3.17 16.13
N SER A 198 -1.07 2.81 15.60
CA SER A 198 0.21 3.39 16.04
C SER A 198 0.29 4.89 15.79
N ALA A 199 -0.10 5.35 14.59
CA ALA A 199 -0.09 6.78 14.25
C ALA A 199 -1.04 7.60 15.14
N LEU A 200 -2.23 7.06 15.45
CA LEU A 200 -3.21 7.69 16.34
C LEU A 200 -2.73 7.71 17.79
N ALA A 201 -2.02 6.67 18.24
CA ALA A 201 -1.41 6.62 19.56
C ALA A 201 -0.29 7.68 19.71
N GLU A 202 0.57 7.81 18.70
CA GLU A 202 1.61 8.86 18.65
C GLU A 202 0.99 10.26 18.62
N LEU A 203 -0.09 10.45 17.83
CA LEU A 203 -0.84 11.70 17.78
C LEU A 203 -1.59 11.98 19.09
N GLY A 204 -1.96 10.94 19.85
CA GLY A 204 -2.78 11.04 21.06
C GLY A 204 -4.18 11.60 20.76
N VAL A 205 -4.82 11.10 19.70
CA VAL A 205 -6.17 11.47 19.25
C VAL A 205 -6.94 10.20 18.89
N PRO A 206 -8.19 10.02 19.37
CA PRO A 206 -9.00 8.86 18.99
C PRO A 206 -9.43 8.95 17.52
N PRO A 207 -9.68 7.80 16.86
CA PRO A 207 -9.92 7.75 15.42
C PRO A 207 -11.08 8.64 14.95
N GLU A 208 -12.16 8.77 15.73
CA GLU A 208 -13.35 9.54 15.31
C GLU A 208 -13.08 11.07 15.26
N GLN A 209 -11.98 11.52 15.84
CA GLN A 209 -11.56 12.92 15.88
C GLN A 209 -10.33 13.19 15.02
N ALA A 210 -9.87 12.19 14.28
CA ALA A 210 -8.79 12.30 13.31
C ALA A 210 -9.34 12.27 11.88
N ILE A 211 -8.63 12.93 10.98
CA ILE A 211 -8.85 12.82 9.53
C ILE A 211 -7.54 12.36 8.88
N MET A 212 -7.59 11.32 8.06
CA MET A 212 -6.51 10.95 7.14
C MET A 212 -6.65 11.73 5.84
N ILE A 213 -5.57 12.35 5.36
CA ILE A 213 -5.52 12.99 4.04
C ILE A 213 -4.48 12.24 3.22
N GLY A 214 -4.90 11.66 2.09
CA GLY A 214 -4.04 10.81 1.27
C GLY A 214 -4.39 10.87 -0.21
N ASP A 215 -3.50 10.42 -1.07
CA ASP A 215 -3.73 10.31 -2.51
C ASP A 215 -4.18 8.89 -2.92
N ASP A 216 -3.85 7.88 -2.11
CA ASP A 216 -4.10 6.47 -2.39
C ASP A 216 -5.41 5.98 -1.75
N ILE A 217 -6.36 5.60 -2.61
CA ILE A 217 -7.70 5.15 -2.16
C ILE A 217 -7.64 3.89 -1.30
N VAL A 218 -6.69 2.99 -1.56
CA VAL A 218 -6.60 1.71 -0.85
C VAL A 218 -5.75 1.88 0.40
N ASN A 219 -4.55 2.47 0.24
CA ASN A 219 -3.57 2.54 1.32
C ASN A 219 -3.95 3.58 2.37
N ASP A 220 -4.40 4.76 1.96
CA ASP A 220 -4.71 5.86 2.88
C ASP A 220 -6.17 5.86 3.30
N VAL A 221 -7.07 5.99 2.32
CA VAL A 221 -8.50 6.20 2.59
C VAL A 221 -9.13 4.93 3.15
N GLY A 222 -8.97 3.81 2.44
CA GLY A 222 -9.50 2.52 2.87
C GLY A 222 -8.92 2.05 4.22
N GLY A 223 -7.60 2.18 4.38
CA GLY A 223 -6.93 1.85 5.64
C GLY A 223 -7.42 2.68 6.84
N ALA A 224 -7.54 4.00 6.67
CA ALA A 224 -8.03 4.89 7.72
C ALA A 224 -9.51 4.61 8.08
N GLN A 225 -10.36 4.35 7.08
CA GLN A 225 -11.78 4.04 7.31
C GLN A 225 -11.97 2.72 8.08
N GLN A 226 -11.15 1.71 7.83
CA GLN A 226 -11.15 0.46 8.60
C GLN A 226 -10.80 0.68 10.09
N CYS A 227 -10.16 1.81 10.42
CA CYS A 227 -9.83 2.21 11.78
C CYS A 227 -10.88 3.15 12.41
N GLY A 228 -11.99 3.41 11.73
CA GLY A 228 -13.04 4.33 12.21
C GLY A 228 -12.70 5.82 12.02
N MET A 229 -11.64 6.13 11.25
CA MET A 229 -11.27 7.50 10.94
C MET A 229 -12.11 8.06 9.80
N ARG A 230 -12.22 9.39 9.77
CA ARG A 230 -12.59 10.12 8.56
C ARG A 230 -11.39 10.17 7.62
N ALA A 231 -11.64 10.21 6.31
CA ALA A 231 -10.58 10.31 5.31
C ALA A 231 -10.96 11.24 4.15
N LEU A 232 -9.97 11.97 3.63
CA LEU A 232 -10.07 12.87 2.48
C LEU A 232 -9.05 12.44 1.42
N GLN A 233 -9.53 12.23 0.20
CA GLN A 233 -8.64 11.92 -0.92
C GLN A 233 -8.25 13.19 -1.68
N VAL A 234 -6.95 13.44 -1.85
CA VAL A 234 -6.44 14.48 -2.74
C VAL A 234 -6.28 13.96 -4.17
N ARG A 235 -6.22 14.87 -5.15
CA ARG A 235 -6.11 14.53 -6.57
C ARG A 235 -4.73 14.75 -7.18
N THR A 236 -3.74 15.04 -6.36
CA THR A 236 -2.38 15.42 -6.77
C THR A 236 -1.48 14.22 -7.03
N GLY A 237 -1.74 13.06 -6.43
CA GLY A 237 -0.94 11.85 -6.58
C GLY A 237 -1.60 10.76 -7.45
N LYS A 238 -1.74 9.54 -6.91
CA LYS A 238 -2.25 8.33 -7.59
C LYS A 238 -3.73 8.37 -7.98
N TYR A 239 -4.40 9.50 -7.81
CA TYR A 239 -5.81 9.64 -8.16
C TYR A 239 -6.05 9.31 -9.65
N ARG A 240 -7.02 8.44 -9.91
CA ARG A 240 -7.52 8.14 -11.26
C ARG A 240 -9.04 8.16 -11.24
N SER A 241 -9.64 8.99 -12.09
CA SER A 241 -11.10 9.13 -12.21
C SER A 241 -11.80 7.79 -12.51
N SER A 242 -11.15 6.89 -13.25
CA SER A 242 -11.67 5.57 -13.59
C SER A 242 -11.67 4.55 -12.42
N LEU A 243 -10.77 4.70 -11.44
CA LEU A 243 -10.69 3.77 -10.30
C LEU A 243 -11.82 3.98 -9.30
N THR A 244 -12.30 5.23 -9.16
CA THR A 244 -13.42 5.57 -8.26
C THR A 244 -14.72 4.90 -8.73
N ALA A 245 -14.92 4.77 -10.05
CA ALA A 245 -16.07 4.08 -10.62
C ALA A 245 -16.05 2.57 -10.36
N PHE A 246 -14.87 1.94 -10.42
CA PHE A 246 -14.71 0.50 -10.22
C PHE A 246 -14.87 0.08 -8.75
N LEU A 247 -14.33 0.88 -7.81
CA LEU A 247 -14.48 0.60 -6.37
C LEU A 247 -15.83 1.03 -5.79
N GLY A 248 -16.52 1.99 -6.42
CA GLY A 248 -17.90 2.34 -6.07
C GLY A 248 -18.90 1.19 -6.28
N LEU A 249 -18.58 0.23 -7.16
CA LEU A 249 -19.36 -0.99 -7.40
C LEU A 249 -19.06 -2.14 -6.41
N CYS A 250 -17.93 -2.07 -5.68
CA CYS A 250 -17.50 -3.12 -4.74
C CYS A 250 -17.62 -2.72 -3.26
N LEU A 251 -18.00 -1.47 -2.96
CA LEU A 251 -18.31 -1.03 -1.61
C LEU A 251 -19.82 -1.15 -1.33
N PRO A 252 -20.24 -1.49 -0.09
CA PRO A 252 -21.65 -1.60 0.25
C PRO A 252 -22.38 -0.27 -0.04
N ALA A 253 -23.61 -0.37 -0.55
CA ALA A 253 -24.46 0.74 -0.99
C ALA A 253 -24.80 1.81 0.07
N SER A 254 -24.27 1.69 1.29
CA SER A 254 -24.45 2.65 2.39
C SER A 254 -23.48 3.84 2.36
N PHE A 255 -22.52 3.88 1.44
CA PHE A 255 -21.57 4.99 1.30
C PHE A 255 -22.04 6.01 0.26
N SER A 256 -22.37 7.22 0.69
CA SER A 256 -22.60 8.37 -0.19
C SER A 256 -21.36 9.26 -0.24
N TRP A 257 -20.97 9.66 -1.45
CA TRP A 257 -19.86 10.57 -1.69
C TRP A 257 -20.38 12.02 -1.69
N THR A 258 -19.76 12.90 -0.91
CA THR A 258 -19.83 14.34 -1.15
C THR A 258 -18.50 14.79 -1.73
N SER A 259 -18.43 14.88 -3.06
CA SER A 259 -17.35 15.59 -3.74
C SER A 259 -17.53 17.08 -3.51
N VAL A 260 -16.61 17.73 -2.79
CA VAL A 260 -16.49 19.20 -2.82
C VAL A 260 -15.73 19.54 -4.11
N GLY A 261 -16.40 20.26 -5.01
CA GLY A 261 -16.14 20.23 -6.45
C GLY A 261 -14.96 21.04 -6.98
N SER A 262 -14.69 20.82 -8.28
CA SER A 262 -14.37 21.89 -9.23
C SER A 262 -15.45 21.87 -10.31
N GLN A 263 -16.05 23.03 -10.58
CA GLN A 263 -16.85 23.22 -11.78
C GLN A 263 -15.87 23.29 -12.96
N ASP A 264 -15.84 22.26 -13.80
CA ASP A 264 -15.37 22.39 -15.17
C ASP A 264 -16.38 21.73 -16.10
N GLN A 265 -17.15 22.58 -16.78
CA GLN A 265 -17.97 22.16 -17.92
C GLN A 265 -17.05 21.98 -19.13
N HIS A 266 -16.78 20.74 -19.51
CA HIS A 266 -16.43 20.44 -20.89
C HIS A 266 -17.43 19.45 -21.47
N THR A 267 -18.24 19.98 -22.40
CA THR A 267 -19.21 19.29 -23.22
C THR A 267 -18.49 18.33 -24.17
N TRP A 268 -18.70 17.03 -23.99
CA TRP A 268 -18.31 16.03 -24.98
C TRP A 268 -19.39 15.95 -26.07
N ARG A 269 -19.08 16.43 -27.28
CA ARG A 269 -19.87 16.16 -28.49
C ARG A 269 -19.48 14.77 -29.01
N GLY A 270 -20.29 13.77 -28.69
CA GLY A 270 -20.24 12.48 -29.37
C GLY A 270 -20.68 12.64 -30.83
N ASN A 271 -19.97 11.99 -31.75
CA ASN A 271 -20.45 11.81 -33.12
C ASN A 271 -20.87 10.34 -33.31
N PRO A 272 -22.03 10.06 -33.94
CA PRO A 272 -22.70 8.77 -33.87
C PRO A 272 -22.46 7.92 -35.13
N LEU A 273 -22.38 6.60 -34.96
CA LEU A 273 -22.67 5.63 -36.02
C LEU A 273 -23.56 4.54 -35.41
N LYS A 274 -24.88 4.76 -35.52
CA LYS A 274 -25.79 4.10 -36.48
C LYS A 274 -26.18 2.68 -36.07
N THR A 275 -27.33 2.63 -35.40
CA THR A 275 -28.27 1.51 -35.35
C THR A 275 -28.87 1.24 -36.74
N SER A 276 -29.06 -0.03 -37.12
CA SER A 276 -30.10 -0.41 -38.09
C SER A 276 -30.93 -1.58 -37.57
N ALA A 277 -32.23 -1.48 -37.85
CA ALA A 277 -33.36 -2.17 -37.27
C ALA A 277 -33.50 -3.68 -37.55
N ALA A 278 -34.41 -4.27 -36.78
CA ALA A 278 -34.90 -5.65 -36.81
C ALA A 278 -35.85 -5.97 -37.99
N ALA A 279 -35.87 -7.24 -38.41
CA ALA A 279 -37.06 -7.98 -38.85
C ALA A 279 -36.78 -9.50 -38.93
N SER A 280 -37.65 -10.33 -38.35
CA SER A 280 -37.82 -11.79 -38.58
C SER A 280 -39.14 -12.00 -39.37
N PRO A 281 -39.64 -13.21 -39.74
CA PRO A 281 -39.07 -14.58 -39.72
C PRO A 281 -39.30 -15.42 -41.02
N THR A 282 -38.52 -16.49 -41.26
CA THR A 282 -38.98 -17.81 -41.79
C THR A 282 -37.84 -18.86 -41.66
N ALA A 283 -38.19 -20.08 -41.27
CA ALA A 283 -37.32 -21.20 -40.88
C ALA A 283 -37.02 -22.16 -42.05
N PRO A 284 -36.37 -23.35 -41.87
CA PRO A 284 -35.16 -23.72 -41.08
C PRO A 284 -34.11 -24.46 -41.94
N LEU A 285 -32.87 -24.69 -41.43
CA LEU A 285 -32.04 -25.85 -41.81
C LEU A 285 -30.90 -26.11 -40.80
N ALA A 286 -31.02 -27.26 -40.12
CA ALA A 286 -30.06 -28.18 -39.46
C ALA A 286 -28.90 -27.69 -38.54
N PRO A 287 -28.66 -28.39 -37.39
CA PRO A 287 -27.61 -28.06 -36.43
C PRO A 287 -26.29 -28.80 -36.71
N ALA A 288 -25.17 -28.14 -36.41
CA ALA A 288 -23.87 -28.79 -36.23
C ALA A 288 -23.48 -28.69 -34.74
N GLU A 289 -23.51 -29.82 -34.06
CA GLU A 289 -22.83 -30.04 -32.78
C GLU A 289 -21.33 -30.26 -33.04
N HIS A 290 -20.45 -29.81 -32.14
CA HIS A 290 -19.62 -30.70 -31.30
C HIS A 290 -18.51 -29.96 -30.53
N HIS A 291 -18.59 -30.14 -29.20
CA HIS A 291 -17.52 -30.42 -28.23
C HIS A 291 -16.44 -29.39 -27.86
N PHE A 292 -16.62 -28.82 -26.67
CA PHE A 292 -15.55 -28.52 -25.72
C PHE A 292 -15.11 -29.81 -25.02
N GLY A 293 -13.83 -30.17 -25.11
CA GLY A 293 -13.22 -31.29 -24.39
C GLY A 293 -12.14 -30.79 -23.43
N LEU A 294 -12.29 -31.12 -22.14
CA LEU A 294 -11.29 -30.95 -21.09
C LEU A 294 -10.03 -31.76 -21.39
N ALA A 295 -8.86 -31.14 -21.27
CA ALA A 295 -7.58 -31.85 -21.27
C ALA A 295 -7.24 -32.30 -19.83
N ALA A 296 -7.25 -33.61 -19.61
CA ALA A 296 -6.71 -34.27 -18.42
C ALA A 296 -5.32 -34.84 -18.72
N PHE A 297 -4.39 -34.68 -17.78
CA PHE A 297 -3.02 -35.23 -17.79
C PHE A 297 -3.03 -36.77 -17.78
N PRO A 298 -2.09 -37.45 -18.48
CA PRO A 298 -1.87 -38.86 -18.30
C PRO A 298 -0.93 -39.14 -17.11
N SER A 299 -1.37 -40.10 -16.29
CA SER A 299 -0.65 -40.77 -15.22
C SER A 299 0.48 -41.65 -15.75
N LEU A 300 1.63 -41.62 -15.09
CA LEU A 300 2.73 -42.57 -15.27
C LEU A 300 2.78 -43.52 -14.07
N HIS A 301 2.60 -44.81 -14.32
CA HIS A 301 2.94 -45.89 -13.40
C HIS A 301 3.96 -46.84 -14.06
N PRO A 302 4.77 -47.55 -13.25
CA PRO A 302 6.05 -48.12 -13.68
C PRO A 302 5.90 -49.51 -14.30
N THR A 303 6.72 -49.82 -15.30
CA THR A 303 6.89 -51.19 -15.81
C THR A 303 8.15 -51.82 -15.20
N SER A 304 7.93 -52.93 -14.49
CA SER A 304 8.96 -53.85 -14.02
C SER A 304 9.30 -54.85 -15.12
N HIS A 305 10.58 -54.96 -15.50
CA HIS A 305 11.13 -56.15 -16.13
C HIS A 305 12.51 -56.42 -15.56
N GLY A 306 12.63 -57.53 -14.82
CA GLY A 306 13.90 -58.11 -14.45
C GLY A 306 14.38 -59.06 -15.54
N ASN A 307 15.70 -59.17 -15.70
CA ASN A 307 16.29 -60.48 -15.96
C ASN A 307 17.70 -60.58 -15.36
N LYS A 308 17.94 -61.77 -14.80
CA LYS A 308 19.14 -62.32 -14.14
C LYS A 308 20.33 -62.51 -15.11
N PRO A 309 21.54 -62.84 -14.64
CA PRO A 309 21.87 -64.20 -14.13
C PRO A 309 21.96 -64.31 -12.60
#